data_AF-A0AAD5HQR9-F1
#
_entry.id   AF-A0AAD5HQR9-F1
#
_cell.length_a   1.000
_cell.length_b   1.000
_cell.length_c   1.000
_cell.angle_alpha   90.00
_cell.angle_beta   90.00
_cell.angle_gamma   90.00
#
_symmetry.space_group_name_H-M   'P 1'
#
loop_
_entity.id
_entity.type
_entity.pdbx_description
1 polymer ?
#
loop_
_entity_poly.entity_id
_entity_poly.type
_entity_poly.pdbx_seq_one_letter_code
_entity_poly.pdbx_strand_id
1 'polypeptide(L)'
;MELSQQSIHDVIHPTAAFSGLVPNPAPDLVSQDDQAVSWQDSILNPKNRIDSLAALERPLWRIDGCTAFGSQFYAVPLFVDSISPMRVDVFIPEPAKLSQELRRVLDVDVAFHTTSAKRIAHLGITRHVLRTLQHWTSRQQDPTEIFKNIPFGSRIVFKNLPVNVADAEVSVAPTHYLERQLLSVPGLENSWGKDVQMPPTMDINDVTYVSQLHDSVCLVKIQGKTWIFKALTSYTKYLYHELRQLLTIQPHPNIVARPVHLVTKKCSFGSKVAVIGFTLEYHTHGSLRDLIPFLRIHNMVSLADETKWALQLASALVHLRKMPDMFYPDLRLDNIVLSASRDAVMVDFEQRGVWCEFAAPEVNALEYVRLLAIDEEIPLEVSEKYANILTEMLPGWEEMGEGEEYRWPSKGYNVPWACLTPTEQEACEVYMLGRVLWCIFEGNSAPQRAAVWLSYRWEPQVEFPGYTTTPEPMRHLIDRCTRGRQAGLSRLIVRERNQLVLRQYEKTGRSTPEEVQQTARDWWSKEIQASEEWLGQRIEGMKTGSWKENYYDRPTLKEVLAEIEAFRDEAGLKV
;
A
#
# COMPACT_ATOMS: atom_id res chain seq x y z
N MET A 1 2.83 20.94 10.06
CA MET A 1 3.26 20.88 8.63
C MET A 1 2.15 20.26 7.80
N GLU A 2 1.78 20.81 6.64
CA GLU A 2 0.73 20.20 5.79
C GLU A 2 1.20 18.86 5.19
N LEU A 3 0.27 17.92 5.00
CA LEU A 3 0.54 16.68 4.28
C LEU A 3 0.62 16.92 2.77
N SER A 4 1.76 16.54 2.21
CA SER A 4 2.07 16.58 0.78
C SER A 4 3.16 15.54 0.46
N GLN A 5 3.38 15.25 -0.83
CA GLN A 5 4.50 14.40 -1.25
C GLN A 5 5.85 14.95 -0.74
N GLN A 6 6.04 16.28 -0.78
CA GLN A 6 7.23 16.91 -0.23
C GLN A 6 7.37 16.69 1.29
N SER A 7 6.28 16.82 2.06
CA SER A 7 6.35 16.58 3.51
C SER A 7 6.66 15.12 3.86
N ILE A 8 6.27 14.18 3.00
CA ILE A 8 6.63 12.78 3.15
C ILE A 8 8.13 12.60 2.98
N HIS A 9 8.69 13.17 1.91
CA HIS A 9 10.13 13.19 1.67
C HIS A 9 10.87 13.85 2.85
N ASP A 10 10.46 15.04 3.27
CA ASP A 10 11.20 15.86 4.23
C ASP A 10 11.00 15.50 5.71
N VAL A 11 10.08 14.57 6.03
CA VAL A 11 9.76 14.20 7.42
C VAL A 11 9.68 12.69 7.61
N ILE A 12 9.02 11.98 6.71
CA ILE A 12 8.64 10.57 6.92
C ILE A 12 9.67 9.60 6.34
N HIS A 13 10.43 10.01 5.32
CA HIS A 13 11.51 9.21 4.75
C HIS A 13 12.86 9.55 5.38
N PRO A 14 13.84 8.64 5.30
CA PRO A 14 15.20 8.89 5.78
C PRO A 14 15.88 10.08 5.11
N THR A 15 15.41 10.49 3.92
CA THR A 15 15.88 11.68 3.21
C THR A 15 15.74 12.96 4.04
N ALA A 16 14.81 13.00 5.01
CA ALA A 16 14.65 14.07 6.00
C ALA A 16 15.94 14.42 6.77
N ALA A 17 16.87 13.48 6.94
CA ALA A 17 18.18 13.77 7.54
C ALA A 17 19.00 14.78 6.70
N PHE A 18 18.75 14.83 5.39
CA PHE A 18 19.52 15.58 4.40
C PHE A 18 18.73 16.70 3.72
N SER A 19 17.39 16.71 3.82
CA SER A 19 16.55 17.80 3.30
C SER A 19 16.97 19.15 3.89
N GLY A 20 16.81 20.27 3.18
CA GLY A 20 17.00 21.61 3.74
C GLY A 20 15.89 21.96 4.74
N LEU A 21 16.19 22.71 5.81
CA LEU A 21 15.12 23.26 6.65
C LEU A 21 14.30 24.23 5.79
N VAL A 22 12.99 24.04 5.73
CA VAL A 22 12.09 25.01 5.10
C VAL A 22 12.32 26.34 5.82
N PRO A 23 12.80 27.40 5.13
CA PRO A 23 12.95 28.68 5.77
C PRO A 23 11.58 29.14 6.24
N ASN A 24 11.52 29.56 7.51
CA ASN A 24 10.36 30.22 8.08
C ASN A 24 9.92 31.29 7.06
N PRO A 25 8.68 31.27 6.53
CA PRO A 25 8.16 32.50 5.98
C PRO A 25 8.33 33.52 7.10
N ALA A 26 9.04 34.61 6.84
CA ALA A 26 9.36 35.60 7.85
C ALA A 26 8.13 35.90 8.72
N PRO A 27 8.28 36.29 10.00
CA PRO A 27 7.16 36.64 10.89
C PRO A 27 6.14 37.64 10.28
N ASP A 28 6.52 38.30 9.18
CA ASP A 28 5.66 39.16 8.36
C ASP A 28 4.55 38.43 7.57
N LEU A 29 4.46 37.09 7.58
CA LEU A 29 3.37 36.34 6.93
C LEU A 29 2.37 35.67 7.88
N VAL A 30 2.55 35.78 9.20
CA VAL A 30 1.48 35.46 10.18
C VAL A 30 0.52 36.66 10.37
N SER A 31 0.69 37.71 9.56
CA SER A 31 -0.20 38.86 9.44
C SER A 31 -0.86 38.92 8.06
N GLN A 32 -1.54 37.85 7.60
CA GLN A 32 -2.35 37.90 6.38
C GLN A 32 -3.73 37.26 6.51
N ASP A 33 -4.34 37.28 7.70
CA ASP A 33 -5.79 37.06 7.83
C ASP A 33 -6.60 38.37 7.81
N ASP A 34 -5.98 39.49 7.41
CA ASP A 34 -6.67 40.80 7.30
C ASP A 34 -6.21 41.68 6.13
N GLN A 35 -5.55 41.13 5.10
CA GLN A 35 -5.65 41.77 3.79
C GLN A 35 -7.01 41.36 3.23
N ALA A 36 -7.99 42.26 3.32
CA ALA A 36 -9.31 42.08 2.75
C ALA A 36 -9.16 41.63 1.30
N VAL A 37 -9.31 40.31 1.06
CA VAL A 37 -9.35 39.74 -0.27
C VAL A 37 -10.39 40.53 -1.02
N SER A 38 -10.00 41.14 -2.14
CA SER A 38 -10.91 41.97 -2.91
C SER A 38 -12.19 41.18 -3.17
N TRP A 39 -13.36 41.82 -3.16
CA TRP A 39 -14.60 41.08 -3.46
C TRP A 39 -14.49 40.34 -4.81
N GLN A 40 -13.67 40.82 -5.74
CA GLN A 40 -13.42 40.14 -7.00
C GLN A 40 -12.65 38.81 -6.86
N ASP A 41 -11.81 38.65 -5.85
CA ASP A 41 -10.97 37.46 -5.67
C ASP A 41 -11.47 36.59 -4.50
N SER A 42 -12.45 37.10 -3.73
CA SER A 42 -13.03 36.40 -2.61
C SER A 42 -13.76 35.13 -3.06
N ILE A 43 -13.55 34.02 -2.33
CA ILE A 43 -14.36 32.80 -2.45
C ILE A 43 -15.82 33.04 -2.05
N LEU A 44 -16.12 34.14 -1.36
CA LEU A 44 -17.49 34.51 -1.09
C LEU A 44 -18.16 35.17 -2.29
N ASN A 45 -17.40 35.56 -3.32
CA ASN A 45 -17.98 35.99 -4.58
C ASN A 45 -18.56 34.78 -5.33
N PRO A 46 -19.85 34.80 -5.71
CA PRO A 46 -20.46 33.72 -6.49
C PRO A 46 -19.65 33.29 -7.72
N LYS A 47 -18.91 34.20 -8.36
CA LYS A 47 -18.09 33.87 -9.54
C LYS A 47 -16.88 32.97 -9.22
N ASN A 48 -16.41 32.96 -7.98
CA ASN A 48 -15.26 32.19 -7.50
C ASN A 48 -15.69 31.01 -6.61
N ARG A 49 -17.01 30.75 -6.50
CA ARG A 49 -17.56 29.63 -5.73
C ARG A 49 -17.71 28.40 -6.58
N ILE A 50 -17.44 27.24 -5.99
CA ILE A 50 -17.89 25.99 -6.55
C ILE A 50 -19.41 25.99 -6.48
N ASP A 51 -20.05 25.90 -7.65
CA ASP A 51 -21.50 26.00 -7.80
C ASP A 51 -22.24 25.03 -6.87
N SER A 52 -21.79 23.77 -6.82
CA SER A 52 -22.36 22.78 -5.91
C SER A 52 -21.43 21.59 -5.67
N LEU A 53 -21.41 21.12 -4.42
CA LEU A 53 -20.82 19.84 -4.01
C LEU A 53 -21.88 18.81 -3.59
N ALA A 54 -23.17 19.11 -3.82
CA ALA A 54 -24.24 18.16 -3.53
C ALA A 54 -24.09 16.90 -4.39
N ALA A 55 -24.58 15.76 -3.89
CA ALA A 55 -24.63 14.53 -4.67
C ALA A 55 -25.42 14.73 -5.97
N LEU A 56 -24.93 14.17 -7.07
CA LEU A 56 -25.66 14.14 -8.34
C LEU A 56 -26.86 13.19 -8.22
N GLU A 57 -28.05 13.64 -8.64
CA GLU A 57 -29.26 12.80 -8.62
C GLU A 57 -29.20 11.64 -9.61
N ARG A 58 -28.63 11.89 -10.79
CA ARG A 58 -28.46 10.91 -11.88
C ARG A 58 -27.02 10.93 -12.39
N PRO A 59 -26.07 10.38 -11.60
CA PRO A 59 -24.67 10.41 -11.99
C PRO A 59 -24.42 9.53 -13.21
N LEU A 60 -23.62 10.04 -14.16
CA LEU A 60 -23.08 9.26 -15.28
C LEU A 60 -21.83 8.46 -14.88
N TRP A 61 -21.25 8.76 -13.72
CA TRP A 61 -20.03 8.14 -13.23
C TRP A 61 -20.13 7.81 -11.74
N ARG A 62 -19.38 6.82 -11.29
CA ARG A 62 -19.15 6.48 -9.90
C ARG A 62 -17.66 6.45 -9.62
N ILE A 63 -17.25 6.79 -8.40
CA ILE A 63 -15.87 6.63 -7.94
C ILE A 63 -15.83 5.50 -6.90
N ASP A 64 -14.99 4.49 -7.15
CA ASP A 64 -14.87 3.30 -6.29
C ASP A 64 -13.70 3.36 -5.29
N GLY A 65 -12.87 4.40 -5.37
CA GLY A 65 -11.73 4.57 -4.49
C GLY A 65 -10.75 5.59 -5.06
N CYS A 66 -9.68 5.85 -4.31
CA CYS A 66 -8.56 6.64 -4.78
C CYS A 66 -7.23 6.11 -4.23
N THR A 67 -6.15 6.45 -4.92
CA THR A 67 -4.77 6.13 -4.57
C THR A 67 -3.85 7.28 -4.99
N ALA A 68 -2.53 7.05 -4.99
CA ALA A 68 -1.50 8.00 -5.37
C ALA A 68 -1.68 9.34 -4.64
N PHE A 69 -1.83 9.27 -3.32
CA PHE A 69 -1.97 10.45 -2.45
C PHE A 69 -3.18 11.33 -2.81
N GLY A 70 -4.28 10.70 -3.26
CA GLY A 70 -5.51 11.39 -3.62
C GLY A 70 -5.52 12.01 -5.02
N SER A 71 -4.54 11.66 -5.87
CA SER A 71 -4.45 12.18 -7.25
C SER A 71 -5.02 11.24 -8.32
N GLN A 72 -5.23 9.96 -7.99
CA GLN A 72 -5.79 8.95 -8.89
C GLN A 72 -7.11 8.41 -8.34
N PHE A 73 -8.18 8.46 -9.13
CA PHE A 73 -9.53 8.02 -8.77
C PHE A 73 -10.03 6.89 -9.68
N TYR A 74 -10.63 5.86 -9.09
CA TYR A 74 -11.18 4.72 -9.83
C TYR A 74 -12.57 5.06 -10.35
N ALA A 75 -12.64 5.64 -11.55
CA ALA A 75 -13.89 6.06 -12.16
C ALA A 75 -14.56 4.94 -12.95
N VAL A 76 -15.88 4.82 -12.77
CA VAL A 76 -16.71 3.78 -13.39
C VAL A 76 -17.86 4.47 -14.12
N PRO A 77 -18.01 4.29 -15.44
CA PRO A 77 -19.14 4.85 -16.18
C PRO A 77 -20.43 4.08 -15.83
N LEU A 78 -21.51 4.83 -15.62
CA LEU A 78 -22.84 4.30 -15.31
C LEU A 78 -23.77 4.30 -16.52
N PHE A 79 -23.33 4.85 -17.66
CA PHE A 79 -24.05 4.84 -18.93
C PHE A 79 -23.69 3.64 -19.83
N VAL A 80 -22.93 2.68 -19.29
CA VAL A 80 -22.57 1.42 -19.96
C VAL A 80 -23.08 0.26 -19.09
N ASP A 81 -23.95 -0.59 -19.64
CA ASP A 81 -24.63 -1.65 -18.87
C ASP A 81 -23.67 -2.72 -18.32
N SER A 82 -22.66 -3.10 -19.11
CA SER A 82 -21.64 -4.08 -18.74
C SER A 82 -20.29 -3.59 -19.25
N ILE A 83 -19.38 -3.30 -18.33
CA ILE A 83 -18.04 -2.80 -18.65
C ILE A 83 -16.98 -3.84 -18.32
N SER A 84 -16.08 -4.07 -19.29
CA SER A 84 -14.86 -4.85 -19.08
C SER A 84 -13.93 -4.11 -18.12
N PRO A 85 -13.17 -4.79 -17.23
CA PRO A 85 -12.31 -4.14 -16.24
C PRO A 85 -11.04 -3.54 -16.87
N MET A 86 -11.20 -2.52 -17.72
CA MET A 86 -10.16 -1.88 -18.52
C MET A 86 -9.20 -0.98 -17.74
N ARG A 87 -9.53 -0.68 -16.47
CA ARG A 87 -8.76 0.21 -15.57
C ARG A 87 -8.54 1.61 -16.16
N VAL A 88 -9.63 2.23 -16.61
CA VAL A 88 -9.62 3.62 -17.10
C VAL A 88 -9.81 4.60 -15.95
N ASP A 89 -8.70 4.87 -15.25
CA ASP A 89 -8.71 5.69 -14.02
C ASP A 89 -8.59 7.19 -14.34
N VAL A 90 -9.08 8.03 -13.42
CA VAL A 90 -9.03 9.50 -13.53
C VAL A 90 -7.84 10.04 -12.75
N PHE A 91 -7.06 10.92 -13.37
CA PHE A 91 -5.88 11.57 -12.78
C PHE A 91 -6.14 13.07 -12.71
N ILE A 92 -6.02 13.63 -11.51
CA ILE A 92 -6.10 15.07 -11.27
C ILE A 92 -4.70 15.69 -11.15
N PRO A 93 -4.56 17.02 -11.28
CA PRO A 93 -3.30 17.68 -10.96
C PRO A 93 -2.86 17.35 -9.53
N GLU A 94 -1.55 17.31 -9.35
CA GLU A 94 -0.94 17.07 -8.05
C GLU A 94 -1.49 18.05 -7.00
N PRO A 95 -1.96 17.56 -5.82
CA PRO A 95 -2.56 18.42 -4.79
C PRO A 95 -1.72 19.65 -4.44
N ALA A 96 -0.39 19.51 -4.38
CA ALA A 96 0.53 20.59 -4.04
C ALA A 96 0.51 21.77 -5.05
N LYS A 97 0.05 21.54 -6.29
CA LYS A 97 -0.04 22.57 -7.35
C LYS A 97 -1.38 23.32 -7.33
N LEU A 98 -2.33 22.91 -6.47
CA LEU A 98 -3.61 23.56 -6.30
C LEU A 98 -3.51 24.70 -5.27
N SER A 99 -4.36 25.73 -5.40
CA SER A 99 -4.41 26.79 -4.39
C SER A 99 -4.88 26.25 -3.04
N GLN A 100 -4.42 26.86 -1.95
CA GLN A 100 -4.74 26.42 -0.60
C GLN A 100 -6.25 26.47 -0.32
N GLU A 101 -6.93 27.49 -0.86
CA GLU A 101 -8.38 27.66 -0.74
C GLU A 101 -9.11 26.51 -1.43
N LEU A 102 -8.71 26.16 -2.65
CA LEU A 102 -9.36 25.08 -3.41
C LEU A 102 -9.15 23.72 -2.72
N ARG A 103 -7.93 23.46 -2.23
CA ARG A 103 -7.64 22.24 -1.46
C ARG A 103 -8.53 22.10 -0.24
N ARG A 104 -8.70 23.20 0.52
CA ARG A 104 -9.56 23.25 1.71
C ARG A 104 -11.03 23.03 1.36
N VAL A 105 -11.56 23.72 0.35
CA VAL A 105 -12.97 23.61 -0.05
C VAL A 105 -13.31 22.22 -0.59
N LEU A 106 -12.35 21.55 -1.24
CA LEU A 106 -12.52 20.22 -1.82
C LEU A 106 -12.07 19.07 -0.92
N ASP A 107 -11.61 19.32 0.31
CA ASP A 107 -11.05 18.27 1.18
C ASP A 107 -9.95 17.44 0.49
N VAL A 108 -9.15 18.04 -0.40
CA VAL A 108 -8.17 17.31 -1.23
C VAL A 108 -7.19 16.56 -0.35
N ASP A 109 -6.74 17.18 0.73
CA ASP A 109 -5.76 16.60 1.63
C ASP A 109 -6.32 15.41 2.42
N VAL A 110 -7.65 15.31 2.57
CA VAL A 110 -8.29 14.16 3.23
C VAL A 110 -8.26 12.94 2.30
N ALA A 111 -8.29 13.15 0.98
CA ALA A 111 -8.13 12.08 0.00
C ALA A 111 -6.71 11.51 -0.03
N PHE A 112 -5.72 12.23 0.51
CA PHE A 112 -4.33 11.76 0.63
C PHE A 112 -4.24 10.43 1.38
N HIS A 113 -4.96 10.31 2.50
CA HIS A 113 -4.87 9.19 3.43
C HIS A 113 -6.17 8.38 3.51
N THR A 114 -7.17 8.66 2.67
CA THR A 114 -8.47 7.98 2.71
C THR A 114 -8.70 7.26 1.38
N THR A 115 -8.76 5.93 1.38
CA THR A 115 -8.79 5.15 0.14
C THR A 115 -10.14 4.49 -0.17
N SER A 116 -10.95 4.19 0.85
CA SER A 116 -12.19 3.41 0.66
C SER A 116 -13.32 4.21 -0.01
N ALA A 117 -14.02 3.60 -0.99
CA ALA A 117 -15.15 4.17 -1.73
C ALA A 117 -16.14 4.98 -0.85
N LYS A 118 -16.66 4.34 0.20
CA LYS A 118 -17.70 4.95 1.07
C LYS A 118 -17.23 6.21 1.76
N ARG A 119 -15.96 6.27 2.17
CA ARG A 119 -15.40 7.44 2.87
C ARG A 119 -15.10 8.55 1.88
N ILE A 120 -14.48 8.24 0.75
CA ILE A 120 -14.10 9.26 -0.23
C ILE A 120 -15.30 9.86 -0.97
N ALA A 121 -16.40 9.10 -1.12
CA ALA A 121 -17.61 9.55 -1.81
C ALA A 121 -18.21 10.83 -1.22
N HIS A 122 -17.92 11.15 0.03
CA HIS A 122 -18.41 12.35 0.72
C HIS A 122 -17.47 13.55 0.59
N LEU A 123 -16.22 13.36 0.13
CA LEU A 123 -15.25 14.43 0.00
C LEU A 123 -15.60 15.38 -1.15
N GLY A 124 -15.35 16.67 -0.96
CA GLY A 124 -15.60 17.69 -1.99
C GLY A 124 -14.92 17.34 -3.32
N ILE A 125 -13.67 16.87 -3.30
CA ILE A 125 -12.89 16.53 -4.48
C ILE A 125 -13.55 15.42 -5.31
N THR A 126 -14.11 14.41 -4.66
CA THR A 126 -14.82 13.33 -5.35
C THR A 126 -16.09 13.85 -6.01
N ARG A 127 -16.84 14.73 -5.32
CA ARG A 127 -18.04 15.38 -5.88
C ARG A 127 -17.71 16.28 -7.06
N HIS A 128 -16.60 17.00 -6.98
CA HIS A 128 -16.11 17.88 -8.03
C HIS A 128 -15.65 17.10 -9.26
N VAL A 129 -14.85 16.04 -9.08
CA VAL A 129 -14.45 15.12 -10.16
C VAL A 129 -15.68 14.53 -10.85
N LEU A 130 -16.66 14.03 -10.10
CA LEU A 130 -17.89 13.47 -10.67
C LEU A 130 -18.69 14.51 -11.48
N ARG A 131 -18.77 15.76 -11.02
CA ARG A 131 -19.44 16.85 -11.74
C ARG A 131 -18.70 17.25 -13.01
N THR A 132 -17.37 17.30 -12.95
CA THR A 132 -16.54 17.55 -14.14
C THR A 132 -16.72 16.44 -15.17
N LEU A 133 -16.66 15.17 -14.74
CA LEU A 133 -16.94 14.03 -15.64
C LEU A 133 -18.37 14.08 -16.20
N GLN A 134 -19.35 14.40 -15.37
CA GLN A 134 -20.75 14.57 -15.79
C GLN A 134 -20.87 15.63 -16.89
N HIS A 135 -20.26 16.81 -16.70
CA HIS A 135 -20.27 17.88 -17.69
C HIS A 135 -19.54 17.45 -18.97
N TRP A 136 -18.32 16.92 -18.84
CA TRP A 136 -17.50 16.46 -19.95
C TRP A 136 -18.20 15.39 -20.80
N THR A 137 -18.82 14.38 -20.17
CA THR A 137 -19.55 13.32 -20.85
C THR A 137 -20.81 13.83 -21.55
N SER A 138 -21.55 14.76 -20.94
CA SER A 138 -22.78 15.31 -21.53
C SER A 138 -22.57 16.10 -22.83
N ARG A 139 -21.33 16.52 -23.11
CA ARG A 139 -20.96 17.25 -24.33
C ARG A 139 -20.51 16.35 -25.47
N GLN A 140 -20.41 15.04 -25.23
CA GLN A 140 -20.00 14.07 -26.25
C GLN A 140 -21.22 13.57 -27.02
N GLN A 141 -21.05 13.35 -28.34
CA GLN A 141 -22.13 12.78 -29.17
C GLN A 141 -22.38 11.31 -28.82
N ASP A 142 -21.31 10.53 -28.66
CA ASP A 142 -21.34 9.15 -28.16
C ASP A 142 -20.22 8.98 -27.11
N PRO A 143 -20.54 9.02 -25.81
CA PRO A 143 -19.54 8.86 -24.76
C PRO A 143 -18.98 7.44 -24.65
N THR A 144 -19.57 6.45 -25.34
CA THR A 144 -19.06 5.06 -25.33
C THR A 144 -17.84 4.87 -26.22
N GLU A 145 -17.60 5.79 -27.18
CA GLU A 145 -16.46 5.77 -28.09
C GLU A 145 -15.11 5.71 -27.37
N ILE A 146 -14.99 6.34 -26.19
CA ILE A 146 -13.72 6.36 -25.44
C ILE A 146 -13.27 4.95 -25.01
N PHE A 147 -14.19 3.99 -24.93
CA PHE A 147 -13.88 2.62 -24.53
C PHE A 147 -13.63 1.70 -25.74
N LYS A 148 -13.87 2.17 -26.97
CA LYS A 148 -13.65 1.37 -28.18
C LYS A 148 -12.15 1.30 -28.50
N ASN A 149 -11.60 0.08 -28.50
CA ASN A 149 -10.19 -0.22 -28.85
C ASN A 149 -9.12 0.50 -28.00
N ILE A 150 -9.48 1.00 -26.82
CA ILE A 150 -8.53 1.68 -25.93
C ILE A 150 -7.53 0.67 -25.30
N PRO A 151 -6.25 1.05 -25.13
CA PRO A 151 -5.29 0.21 -24.39
C PRO A 151 -5.73 -0.02 -22.95
N PHE A 152 -5.42 -1.19 -22.40
CA PHE A 152 -5.58 -1.46 -20.98
C PHE A 152 -4.82 -0.42 -20.13
N GLY A 153 -5.41 0.04 -19.02
CA GLY A 153 -4.78 1.02 -18.12
C GLY A 153 -4.67 2.43 -18.69
N SER A 154 -5.47 2.79 -19.70
CA SER A 154 -5.56 4.16 -20.22
C SER A 154 -6.12 5.13 -19.20
N ARG A 155 -5.85 6.43 -19.37
CA ARG A 155 -6.09 7.44 -18.32
C ARG A 155 -7.04 8.52 -18.79
N ILE A 156 -7.95 8.95 -17.93
CA ILE A 156 -8.67 10.22 -18.09
C ILE A 156 -7.88 11.26 -17.29
N VAL A 157 -7.28 12.23 -17.96
CA VAL A 157 -6.38 13.23 -17.36
C VAL A 157 -7.08 14.58 -17.30
N PHE A 158 -7.20 15.12 -16.09
CA PHE A 158 -7.61 16.49 -15.84
C PHE A 158 -6.33 17.34 -15.83
N LYS A 159 -6.16 18.21 -16.81
CA LYS A 159 -4.97 19.07 -16.91
C LYS A 159 -4.98 20.21 -15.88
N ASN A 160 -6.18 20.62 -15.48
CA ASN A 160 -6.44 21.62 -14.46
C ASN A 160 -7.61 21.17 -13.56
N LEU A 161 -7.82 21.86 -12.44
CA LEU A 161 -8.96 21.65 -11.56
C LEU A 161 -9.63 22.99 -11.24
N PRO A 162 -10.44 23.55 -12.16
CA PRO A 162 -11.06 24.86 -11.98
C PRO A 162 -12.25 24.80 -11.01
N VAL A 163 -12.61 25.95 -10.46
CA VAL A 163 -13.82 26.12 -9.63
C VAL A 163 -15.09 25.82 -10.44
N ASN A 164 -15.17 26.31 -11.67
CA ASN A 164 -16.25 26.05 -12.60
C ASN A 164 -15.91 24.83 -13.47
N VAL A 165 -16.74 23.79 -13.39
CA VAL A 165 -16.52 22.52 -14.10
C VAL A 165 -16.51 22.65 -15.63
N ALA A 166 -17.11 23.71 -16.18
CA ALA A 166 -17.12 23.96 -17.62
C ALA A 166 -15.75 24.37 -18.16
N ASP A 167 -14.87 24.89 -17.29
CA ASP A 167 -13.52 25.35 -17.65
C ASP A 167 -12.48 24.22 -17.52
N ALA A 168 -12.92 23.01 -17.17
CA ALA A 168 -12.04 21.87 -16.95
C ALA A 168 -11.55 21.27 -18.27
N GLU A 169 -10.24 21.14 -18.39
CA GLU A 169 -9.58 20.51 -19.52
C GLU A 169 -9.38 19.02 -19.26
N VAL A 170 -10.26 18.21 -19.86
CA VAL A 170 -10.25 16.75 -19.74
C VAL A 170 -9.78 16.12 -21.05
N SER A 171 -8.83 15.19 -20.96
CA SER A 171 -8.31 14.43 -22.10
C SER A 171 -8.18 12.94 -21.77
N VAL A 172 -8.21 12.08 -22.78
CA VAL A 172 -7.93 10.64 -22.63
C VAL A 172 -6.53 10.36 -23.15
N ALA A 173 -5.69 9.77 -22.32
CA ALA A 173 -4.32 9.39 -22.65
C ALA A 173 -4.21 7.87 -22.80
N PRO A 174 -4.01 7.35 -24.03
CA PRO A 174 -3.82 5.92 -24.27
C PRO A 174 -2.49 5.39 -23.70
N THR A 175 -2.55 4.28 -22.96
CA THR A 175 -1.37 3.68 -22.30
C THR A 175 -0.75 2.56 -23.16
N HIS A 176 -0.37 2.87 -24.41
CA HIS A 176 0.21 1.86 -25.31
C HIS A 176 1.53 1.27 -24.80
N TYR A 177 2.30 2.03 -24.01
CA TYR A 177 3.56 1.57 -23.45
C TYR A 177 3.36 0.40 -22.47
N LEU A 178 2.25 0.37 -21.73
CA LEU A 178 1.90 -0.71 -20.82
C LEU A 178 1.62 -2.00 -21.59
N GLU A 179 0.79 -1.93 -22.64
CA GLU A 179 0.52 -3.09 -23.50
C GLU A 179 1.80 -3.64 -24.15
N ARG A 180 2.79 -2.79 -24.43
CA ARG A 180 4.09 -3.24 -24.95
C ARG A 180 4.85 -4.08 -23.93
N GLN A 181 4.81 -3.71 -22.65
CA GLN A 181 5.53 -4.38 -21.55
C GLN A 181 4.88 -5.71 -21.13
N LEU A 182 3.56 -5.83 -21.27
CA LEU A 182 2.83 -7.04 -20.88
C LEU A 182 3.24 -8.27 -21.71
N LEU A 183 3.34 -9.42 -21.05
CA LEU A 183 3.73 -10.70 -21.64
C LEU A 183 2.52 -11.48 -22.14
N SER A 184 2.71 -12.28 -23.20
CA SER A 184 1.74 -13.28 -23.65
C SER A 184 1.89 -14.58 -22.85
N VAL A 185 0.89 -15.48 -22.92
CA VAL A 185 1.00 -16.81 -22.29
C VAL A 185 2.27 -17.56 -22.74
N PRO A 186 2.59 -17.66 -24.05
CA PRO A 186 3.85 -18.27 -24.48
C PRO A 186 5.09 -17.54 -23.94
N GLY A 187 5.04 -16.22 -23.78
CA GLY A 187 6.14 -15.45 -23.18
C GLY A 187 6.39 -15.83 -21.72
N LEU A 188 5.32 -16.05 -20.95
CA LEU A 188 5.41 -16.50 -19.57
C LEU A 188 5.90 -17.96 -19.49
N GLU A 189 5.36 -18.86 -20.30
CA GLU A 189 5.78 -20.28 -20.37
C GLU A 189 7.27 -20.41 -20.71
N ASN A 190 7.76 -19.62 -21.68
CA ASN A 190 9.18 -19.56 -22.02
C ASN A 190 10.05 -19.06 -20.86
N SER A 191 9.52 -18.14 -20.04
CA SER A 191 10.26 -17.56 -18.90
C SER A 191 10.28 -18.46 -17.67
N TRP A 192 9.23 -19.27 -17.47
CA TRP A 192 9.03 -20.04 -16.24
C TRP A 192 9.37 -21.53 -16.37
N GLY A 193 9.47 -22.03 -17.59
CA GLY A 193 9.68 -23.45 -17.85
C GLY A 193 8.39 -24.26 -17.78
N LYS A 194 8.48 -25.54 -18.17
CA LYS A 194 7.32 -26.42 -18.37
C LYS A 194 6.67 -26.93 -17.08
N ASP A 195 7.34 -26.77 -15.94
CA ASP A 195 6.85 -27.26 -14.65
C ASP A 195 5.75 -26.36 -14.04
N VAL A 196 5.63 -25.13 -14.53
CA VAL A 196 4.59 -24.20 -14.07
C VAL A 196 3.31 -24.40 -14.90
N GLN A 197 2.31 -25.00 -14.28
CA GLN A 197 1.01 -25.23 -14.91
C GLN A 197 0.20 -23.92 -15.00
N MET A 198 -0.06 -23.48 -16.23
CA MET A 198 -0.83 -22.27 -16.51
C MET A 198 -2.35 -22.52 -16.38
N PRO A 199 -3.10 -21.59 -15.76
CA PRO A 199 -4.56 -21.66 -15.77
C PRO A 199 -5.14 -21.32 -17.16
N PRO A 200 -6.39 -21.69 -17.43
CA PRO A 200 -7.08 -21.32 -18.66
C PRO A 200 -7.14 -19.80 -18.85
N THR A 201 -7.21 -19.37 -20.12
CA THR A 201 -7.34 -17.95 -20.47
C THR A 201 -8.80 -17.50 -20.58
N MET A 202 -9.04 -16.23 -20.28
CA MET A 202 -10.33 -15.54 -20.39
C MET A 202 -10.08 -14.21 -21.14
N ASP A 203 -10.82 -13.94 -22.21
CA ASP A 203 -10.74 -12.61 -22.82
C ASP A 203 -11.32 -11.57 -21.86
N ILE A 204 -10.69 -10.41 -21.74
CA ILE A 204 -11.15 -9.33 -20.85
C ILE A 204 -12.60 -8.91 -21.13
N ASN A 205 -13.07 -9.07 -22.37
CA ASN A 205 -14.45 -8.74 -22.75
C ASN A 205 -15.48 -9.74 -22.20
N ASP A 206 -15.05 -10.93 -21.80
CA ASP A 206 -15.90 -11.93 -21.12
C ASP A 206 -15.90 -11.74 -19.59
N VAL A 207 -15.21 -10.70 -19.10
CA VAL A 207 -15.11 -10.36 -17.68
C VAL A 207 -15.90 -9.09 -17.41
N THR A 208 -16.91 -9.16 -16.53
CA THR A 208 -17.71 -7.99 -16.16
C THR A 208 -17.18 -7.36 -14.88
N TYR A 209 -16.86 -6.07 -14.90
CA TYR A 209 -16.48 -5.31 -13.72
C TYR A 209 -17.63 -5.16 -12.72
N VAL A 210 -17.32 -5.20 -11.42
CA VAL A 210 -18.28 -4.94 -10.34
C VAL A 210 -17.87 -3.72 -9.52
N SER A 211 -16.65 -3.73 -8.97
CA SER A 211 -16.11 -2.63 -8.18
C SER A 211 -14.59 -2.68 -8.02
N GLN A 212 -13.94 -1.55 -7.79
CA GLN A 212 -12.53 -1.50 -7.39
C GLN A 212 -12.42 -1.63 -5.86
N LEU A 213 -11.57 -2.53 -5.37
CA LEU A 213 -11.34 -2.71 -3.93
C LEU A 213 -10.02 -2.06 -3.47
N HIS A 214 -8.99 -2.13 -4.31
CA HIS A 214 -7.64 -1.60 -4.06
C HIS A 214 -6.96 -1.20 -5.38
N ASP A 215 -5.76 -0.63 -5.36
CA ASP A 215 -5.04 -0.19 -6.57
C ASP A 215 -4.76 -1.31 -7.59
N SER A 216 -4.62 -2.55 -7.13
CA SER A 216 -4.35 -3.72 -7.96
C SER A 216 -5.52 -4.71 -8.01
N VAL A 217 -6.58 -4.50 -7.22
CA VAL A 217 -7.62 -5.51 -6.97
C VAL A 217 -9.01 -5.01 -7.35
N CYS A 218 -9.64 -5.69 -8.30
CA CYS A 218 -11.02 -5.47 -8.73
C CYS A 218 -11.90 -6.66 -8.33
N LEU A 219 -13.16 -6.40 -8.04
CA LEU A 219 -14.20 -7.41 -8.00
C LEU A 219 -14.81 -7.52 -9.41
N VAL A 220 -14.91 -8.74 -9.93
CA VAL A 220 -15.46 -9.01 -11.27
C VAL A 220 -16.46 -10.16 -11.23
N LYS A 221 -17.26 -10.29 -12.28
CA LYS A 221 -18.12 -11.45 -12.54
C LYS A 221 -17.67 -12.16 -13.80
N ILE A 222 -17.60 -13.48 -13.71
CA ILE A 222 -17.35 -14.40 -14.83
C ILE A 222 -18.38 -15.51 -14.72
N GLN A 223 -19.21 -15.68 -15.75
CA GLN A 223 -20.27 -16.70 -15.78
C GLN A 223 -21.18 -16.66 -14.53
N GLY A 224 -21.52 -15.46 -14.06
CA GLY A 224 -22.37 -15.25 -12.88
C GLY A 224 -21.69 -15.42 -11.52
N LYS A 225 -20.47 -15.97 -11.46
CA LYS A 225 -19.68 -16.09 -10.22
C LYS A 225 -18.79 -14.86 -10.02
N THR A 226 -18.69 -14.41 -8.78
CA THR A 226 -17.82 -13.31 -8.38
C THR A 226 -16.40 -13.78 -8.12
N TRP A 227 -15.42 -13.04 -8.64
CA TRP A 227 -13.99 -13.31 -8.50
C TRP A 227 -13.23 -12.04 -8.14
N ILE A 228 -12.07 -12.22 -7.53
CA ILE A 228 -11.04 -11.18 -7.51
C ILE A 228 -10.33 -11.19 -8.86
N PHE A 229 -10.18 -10.03 -9.48
CA PHE A 229 -9.31 -9.81 -10.62
C PHE A 229 -8.16 -8.91 -10.19
N LYS A 230 -6.95 -9.48 -10.17
CA LYS A 230 -5.73 -8.74 -9.84
C LYS A 230 -5.03 -8.29 -11.12
N ALA A 231 -4.81 -6.98 -11.24
CA ALA A 231 -4.18 -6.36 -12.39
C ALA A 231 -3.53 -5.02 -12.01
N LEU A 232 -2.37 -4.73 -12.62
CA LEU A 232 -1.60 -3.52 -12.37
C LEU A 232 -1.53 -2.64 -13.62
N THR A 233 -1.60 -1.33 -13.43
CA THR A 233 -1.43 -0.32 -14.50
C THR A 233 -0.03 0.31 -14.52
N SER A 234 0.83 -0.11 -13.59
CA SER A 234 2.25 0.25 -13.45
C SER A 234 2.99 -0.84 -12.67
N TYR A 235 4.30 -0.95 -12.83
CA TYR A 235 5.14 -1.98 -12.22
C TYR A 235 4.65 -3.41 -12.44
N THR A 236 4.31 -3.75 -13.68
CA THR A 236 3.69 -5.05 -14.04
C THR A 236 4.56 -6.27 -13.71
N LYS A 237 5.88 -6.07 -13.53
CA LYS A 237 6.80 -7.13 -13.08
C LYS A 237 6.37 -7.80 -11.76
N TYR A 238 5.81 -7.04 -10.82
CA TYR A 238 5.34 -7.58 -9.54
C TYR A 238 4.10 -8.46 -9.69
N LEU A 239 3.20 -8.13 -10.62
CA LEU A 239 2.02 -8.95 -10.96
C LEU A 239 2.43 -10.32 -11.50
N TYR A 240 3.39 -10.36 -12.42
CA TYR A 240 3.89 -11.63 -12.96
C TYR A 240 4.71 -12.43 -11.95
N HIS A 241 5.45 -11.74 -11.08
CA HIS A 241 6.14 -12.38 -9.97
C HIS A 241 5.15 -13.12 -9.06
N GLU A 242 4.11 -12.42 -8.58
CA GLU A 242 3.06 -13.01 -7.75
C GLU A 242 2.36 -14.17 -8.45
N LEU A 243 1.96 -13.98 -9.71
CA LEU A 243 1.31 -15.02 -10.51
C LEU A 243 2.16 -16.29 -10.50
N ARG A 244 3.47 -16.17 -10.76
CA ARG A 244 4.39 -17.31 -10.71
C ARG A 244 4.46 -17.91 -9.30
N GLN A 245 4.60 -17.08 -8.25
CA GLN A 245 4.66 -17.56 -6.87
C GLN A 245 3.43 -18.43 -6.56
N LEU A 246 2.22 -17.91 -6.79
CA LEU A 246 0.98 -18.62 -6.52
C LEU A 246 0.80 -19.89 -7.36
N LEU A 247 1.35 -19.95 -8.57
CA LEU A 247 1.36 -21.16 -9.40
C LEU A 247 2.40 -22.20 -8.97
N THR A 248 3.37 -21.84 -8.14
CA THR A 248 4.41 -22.74 -7.64
C THR A 248 4.21 -23.16 -6.19
N ILE A 249 3.49 -22.35 -5.40
CA ILE A 249 3.15 -22.65 -4.01
C ILE A 249 2.34 -23.93 -3.93
N GLN A 250 2.81 -24.85 -3.08
CA GLN A 250 2.04 -26.05 -2.74
C GLN A 250 0.79 -25.64 -1.98
N PRO A 251 -0.40 -26.21 -2.28
CA PRO A 251 -1.64 -25.81 -1.64
C PRO A 251 -1.59 -25.86 -0.11
N HIS A 252 -2.12 -24.82 0.53
CA HIS A 252 -2.28 -24.74 1.98
C HIS A 252 -3.61 -24.03 2.29
N PRO A 253 -4.43 -24.49 3.24
CA PRO A 253 -5.76 -23.92 3.50
C PRO A 253 -5.75 -22.44 3.92
N ASN A 254 -4.64 -21.97 4.48
CA ASN A 254 -4.48 -20.58 4.95
C ASN A 254 -3.63 -19.70 4.03
N ILE A 255 -3.38 -20.16 2.80
CA ILE A 255 -2.78 -19.39 1.71
C ILE A 255 -3.80 -19.32 0.58
N VAL A 256 -3.90 -18.17 -0.08
CA VAL A 256 -4.85 -18.00 -1.19
C VAL A 256 -4.69 -19.11 -2.23
N ALA A 257 -5.83 -19.61 -2.71
CA ALA A 257 -5.85 -20.66 -3.71
C ALA A 257 -5.16 -20.21 -5.01
N ARG A 258 -4.71 -21.18 -5.79
CA ARG A 258 -4.06 -20.95 -7.08
C ARG A 258 -4.94 -20.09 -8.01
N PRO A 259 -4.35 -19.22 -8.85
CA PRO A 259 -5.06 -18.47 -9.86
C PRO A 259 -5.93 -19.36 -10.74
N VAL A 260 -7.17 -18.93 -10.99
CA VAL A 260 -8.18 -19.74 -11.70
C VAL A 260 -8.19 -19.45 -13.20
N HIS A 261 -8.00 -18.19 -13.58
CA HIS A 261 -7.93 -17.77 -14.98
C HIS A 261 -6.83 -16.74 -15.19
N LEU A 262 -6.15 -16.80 -16.34
CA LEU A 262 -5.39 -15.68 -16.87
C LEU A 262 -6.33 -14.80 -17.69
N VAL A 263 -6.44 -13.52 -17.34
CA VAL A 263 -7.23 -12.58 -18.13
C VAL A 263 -6.32 -12.00 -19.21
N THR A 264 -6.77 -12.07 -20.46
CA THR A 264 -6.01 -11.64 -21.62
C THR A 264 -6.72 -10.52 -22.36
N LYS A 265 -5.93 -9.68 -23.03
CA LYS A 265 -6.44 -8.67 -23.95
C LYS A 265 -5.65 -8.72 -25.24
N LYS A 266 -6.35 -8.66 -26.37
CA LYS A 266 -5.72 -8.34 -27.66
C LYS A 266 -5.24 -6.88 -27.64
N CYS A 267 -3.92 -6.70 -27.68
CA CYS A 267 -3.30 -5.39 -27.71
C CYS A 267 -3.74 -4.63 -28.97
N SER A 268 -3.86 -3.30 -28.85
CA SER A 268 -4.28 -2.46 -29.97
C SER A 268 -3.22 -2.39 -31.07
N PHE A 269 -1.97 -2.77 -30.78
CA PHE A 269 -0.86 -2.82 -31.72
C PHE A 269 -0.21 -4.21 -31.78
N GLY A 270 0.22 -4.66 -32.97
CA GLY A 270 1.08 -5.83 -33.15
C GLY A 270 0.42 -7.20 -32.96
N SER A 271 -0.92 -7.28 -32.89
CA SER A 271 -1.71 -8.53 -32.75
C SER A 271 -1.43 -9.39 -31.51
N LYS A 272 -0.55 -8.94 -30.60
CA LYS A 272 -0.22 -9.63 -29.35
C LYS A 272 -1.48 -9.79 -28.49
N VAL A 273 -1.67 -10.99 -27.94
CA VAL A 273 -2.64 -11.25 -26.87
C VAL A 273 -1.86 -11.30 -25.57
N ALA A 274 -1.96 -10.24 -24.78
CA ALA A 274 -1.21 -10.07 -23.55
C ALA A 274 -2.02 -10.52 -22.33
N VAL A 275 -1.33 -11.10 -21.34
CA VAL A 275 -1.87 -11.40 -20.02
C VAL A 275 -1.86 -10.11 -19.21
N ILE A 276 -3.03 -9.55 -18.94
CA ILE A 276 -3.18 -8.28 -18.21
C ILE A 276 -3.34 -8.49 -16.69
N GLY A 277 -3.60 -9.72 -16.28
CA GLY A 277 -3.81 -10.09 -14.88
C GLY A 277 -4.39 -11.50 -14.75
N PHE A 278 -4.82 -11.82 -13.54
CA PHE A 278 -5.34 -13.14 -13.22
C PHE A 278 -6.46 -13.06 -12.18
N THR A 279 -7.24 -14.13 -12.06
CA THR A 279 -8.35 -14.19 -11.11
C THR A 279 -8.06 -15.11 -9.93
N LEU A 280 -8.54 -14.70 -8.76
CA LEU A 280 -8.46 -15.43 -7.49
C LEU A 280 -9.86 -15.57 -6.89
N GLU A 281 -10.00 -16.51 -5.96
CA GLU A 281 -11.23 -16.67 -5.20
C GLU A 281 -11.57 -15.39 -4.41
N TYR A 282 -12.86 -15.06 -4.39
CA TYR A 282 -13.36 -13.93 -3.60
C TYR A 282 -13.77 -14.37 -2.19
N HIS A 283 -13.10 -13.80 -1.20
CA HIS A 283 -13.42 -13.98 0.21
C HIS A 283 -14.32 -12.84 0.71
N THR A 284 -15.59 -13.16 0.97
CA THR A 284 -16.67 -12.18 1.19
C THR A 284 -16.52 -11.35 2.46
N HIS A 285 -15.84 -11.87 3.49
CA HIS A 285 -15.65 -11.18 4.76
C HIS A 285 -14.61 -10.04 4.69
N GLY A 286 -13.79 -10.00 3.63
CA GLY A 286 -12.74 -9.01 3.47
C GLY A 286 -11.56 -9.21 4.43
N SER A 287 -10.78 -8.15 4.61
CA SER A 287 -9.54 -8.15 5.40
C SER A 287 -9.79 -8.11 6.92
N LEU A 288 -8.94 -8.81 7.67
CA LEU A 288 -8.92 -8.77 9.13
C LEU A 288 -8.69 -7.37 9.68
N ARG A 289 -7.98 -6.49 8.96
CA ARG A 289 -7.72 -5.09 9.36
C ARG A 289 -9.00 -4.35 9.74
N ASP A 290 -10.02 -4.46 8.90
CA ASP A 290 -11.29 -3.76 9.11
C ASP A 290 -12.27 -4.58 9.95
N LEU A 291 -12.13 -5.90 9.91
CA LEU A 291 -13.05 -6.82 10.54
C LEU A 291 -12.78 -7.00 12.03
N ILE A 292 -11.52 -7.15 12.46
CA ILE A 292 -11.22 -7.47 13.86
C ILE A 292 -11.65 -6.36 14.84
N PRO A 293 -11.43 -5.05 14.58
CA PRO A 293 -11.87 -4.02 15.51
C PRO A 293 -13.39 -3.95 15.56
N PHE A 294 -14.06 -4.16 14.41
CA PHE A 294 -15.51 -4.24 14.34
C PHE A 294 -16.06 -5.41 15.18
N LEU A 295 -15.51 -6.63 15.01
CA LEU A 295 -15.94 -7.78 15.79
C LEU A 295 -15.69 -7.57 17.30
N ARG A 296 -14.55 -6.98 17.68
CA ARG A 296 -14.22 -6.64 19.07
C ARG A 296 -15.22 -5.69 19.69
N ILE A 297 -15.50 -4.56 19.04
CA ILE A 297 -16.46 -3.54 19.53
C ILE A 297 -17.85 -4.14 19.74
N HIS A 298 -18.22 -5.14 18.95
CA HIS A 298 -19.50 -5.82 19.03
C HIS A 298 -19.47 -7.13 19.85
N ASN A 299 -18.38 -7.45 20.54
CA ASN A 299 -18.20 -8.70 21.31
C ASN A 299 -18.48 -9.98 20.49
N MET A 300 -18.07 -9.98 19.22
CA MET A 300 -18.27 -11.08 18.26
C MET A 300 -16.98 -11.83 17.92
N VAL A 301 -15.92 -11.62 18.68
CA VAL A 301 -14.64 -12.36 18.56
C VAL A 301 -14.29 -12.92 19.93
N SER A 302 -13.98 -14.22 19.96
CA SER A 302 -13.55 -14.92 21.17
C SER A 302 -12.04 -15.15 21.16
N LEU A 303 -11.49 -15.49 22.32
CA LEU A 303 -10.09 -15.92 22.44
C LEU A 303 -9.80 -17.17 21.59
N ALA A 304 -10.79 -18.03 21.39
CA ALA A 304 -10.67 -19.18 20.49
C ALA A 304 -10.48 -18.70 19.04
N ASP A 305 -11.28 -17.76 18.56
CA ASP A 305 -11.14 -17.22 17.20
C ASP A 305 -9.76 -16.58 16.98
N GLU A 306 -9.28 -15.79 17.95
CA GLU A 306 -7.95 -15.18 17.91
C GLU A 306 -6.83 -16.22 17.85
N THR A 307 -6.91 -17.24 18.70
CA THR A 307 -5.94 -18.33 18.75
C THR A 307 -5.96 -19.15 17.46
N LYS A 308 -7.16 -19.37 16.89
CA LYS A 308 -7.34 -20.03 15.61
C LYS A 308 -6.62 -19.29 14.49
N TRP A 309 -6.85 -17.98 14.36
CA TRP A 309 -6.19 -17.18 13.34
C TRP A 309 -4.67 -17.13 13.54
N ALA A 310 -4.20 -17.04 14.79
CA ALA A 310 -2.78 -17.11 15.12
C ALA A 310 -2.12 -18.42 14.64
N LEU A 311 -2.76 -19.57 14.93
CA LEU A 311 -2.30 -20.89 14.48
C LEU A 311 -2.25 -21.00 12.96
N GLN A 312 -3.32 -20.56 12.29
CA GLN A 312 -3.46 -20.62 10.85
C GLN A 312 -2.37 -19.83 10.12
N LEU A 313 -2.04 -18.64 10.63
CA LEU A 313 -0.98 -17.78 10.06
C LEU A 313 0.41 -18.35 10.32
N ALA A 314 0.70 -18.79 11.56
CA ALA A 314 1.98 -19.41 11.89
C ALA A 314 2.22 -20.68 11.05
N SER A 315 1.19 -21.52 10.88
CA SER A 315 1.24 -22.73 10.06
C SER A 315 1.51 -22.42 8.59
N ALA A 316 0.85 -21.40 8.02
CA ALA A 316 1.08 -20.96 6.64
C ALA A 316 2.51 -20.47 6.41
N LEU A 317 3.09 -19.70 7.34
CA LEU A 317 4.48 -19.24 7.24
C LEU A 317 5.47 -20.41 7.32
N VAL A 318 5.26 -21.35 8.27
CA VAL A 318 6.06 -22.59 8.34
C VAL A 318 5.98 -23.39 7.04
N HIS A 319 4.82 -23.42 6.39
CA HIS A 319 4.63 -24.07 5.10
C HIS A 319 5.41 -23.38 3.99
N LEU A 320 5.35 -22.05 3.88
CA LEU A 320 6.10 -21.28 2.87
C LEU A 320 7.61 -21.51 3.00
N ARG A 321 8.14 -21.60 4.21
CA ARG A 321 9.58 -21.85 4.45
C ARG A 321 10.07 -23.25 4.11
N LYS A 322 9.16 -24.19 3.81
CA LYS A 322 9.55 -25.48 3.22
C LYS A 322 9.86 -25.37 1.73
N MET A 323 9.48 -24.25 1.11
CA MET A 323 9.75 -24.01 -0.30
C MET A 323 11.09 -23.28 -0.48
N PRO A 324 11.86 -23.63 -1.52
CA PRO A 324 13.10 -22.93 -1.82
C PRO A 324 12.83 -21.49 -2.25
N ASP A 325 13.69 -20.57 -1.82
CA ASP A 325 13.70 -19.15 -2.21
C ASP A 325 12.37 -18.41 -2.02
N MET A 326 11.56 -18.85 -1.04
CA MET A 326 10.25 -18.29 -0.73
C MET A 326 10.28 -17.57 0.62
N PHE A 327 9.77 -16.34 0.62
CA PHE A 327 9.54 -15.53 1.83
C PHE A 327 8.32 -14.63 1.61
N TYR A 328 7.70 -14.21 2.71
CA TYR A 328 6.50 -13.38 2.71
C TYR A 328 6.79 -12.01 3.33
N PRO A 329 7.14 -11.00 2.50
CA PRO A 329 7.79 -9.77 2.99
C PRO A 329 6.87 -8.69 3.56
N ASP A 330 5.54 -8.84 3.42
CA ASP A 330 4.56 -7.82 3.78
C ASP A 330 3.42 -8.42 4.63
N LEU A 331 3.79 -9.01 5.76
CA LEU A 331 2.83 -9.61 6.70
C LEU A 331 2.15 -8.54 7.56
N ARG A 332 0.90 -8.25 7.21
CA ARG A 332 0.02 -7.28 7.88
C ARG A 332 -1.44 -7.70 7.76
N LEU A 333 -2.31 -7.13 8.59
CA LEU A 333 -3.74 -7.47 8.59
C LEU A 333 -4.45 -7.13 7.28
N ASP A 334 -3.98 -6.14 6.52
CA ASP A 334 -4.47 -5.81 5.17
C ASP A 334 -4.40 -7.01 4.22
N ASN A 335 -3.33 -7.81 4.36
CA ASN A 335 -3.03 -8.93 3.47
C ASN A 335 -3.52 -10.28 4.05
N ILE A 336 -4.43 -10.23 5.03
CA ILE A 336 -5.09 -11.40 5.61
C ILE A 336 -6.60 -11.21 5.49
N VAL A 337 -7.25 -12.13 4.77
CA VAL A 337 -8.71 -12.13 4.58
C VAL A 337 -9.35 -13.34 5.26
N LEU A 338 -10.65 -13.27 5.51
CA LEU A 338 -11.39 -14.41 6.07
C LEU A 338 -12.18 -15.18 5.02
N SER A 339 -11.98 -16.49 5.00
CA SER A 339 -12.77 -17.44 4.20
C SER A 339 -14.26 -17.40 4.58
N ALA A 340 -15.12 -18.09 3.81
CA ALA A 340 -16.53 -18.25 4.17
C ALA A 340 -16.71 -18.90 5.55
N SER A 341 -15.79 -19.79 5.95
CA SER A 341 -15.74 -20.46 7.25
C SER A 341 -15.00 -19.66 8.33
N ARG A 342 -14.66 -18.39 8.05
CA ARG A 342 -13.89 -17.49 8.93
C ARG A 342 -12.48 -17.99 9.28
N ASP A 343 -11.87 -18.72 8.35
CA ASP A 343 -10.46 -19.08 8.43
C ASP A 343 -9.60 -17.95 7.86
N ALA A 344 -8.45 -17.67 8.50
CA ALA A 344 -7.49 -16.71 8.01
C ALA A 344 -6.81 -17.23 6.74
N VAL A 345 -6.76 -16.39 5.71
CA VAL A 345 -6.13 -16.69 4.41
C VAL A 345 -5.18 -15.55 4.05
N MET A 346 -3.91 -15.88 3.87
CA MET A 346 -2.88 -14.95 3.41
C MET A 346 -3.04 -14.69 1.91
N VAL A 347 -3.01 -13.42 1.51
CA VAL A 347 -3.09 -12.94 0.13
C VAL A 347 -1.90 -12.03 -0.19
N ASP A 348 -1.80 -11.53 -1.42
CA ASP A 348 -0.84 -10.49 -1.83
C ASP A 348 0.65 -10.91 -1.74
N PHE A 349 1.12 -11.64 -2.75
CA PHE A 349 2.49 -12.18 -2.83
C PHE A 349 3.38 -11.41 -3.83
N GLU A 350 3.07 -10.14 -4.09
CA GLU A 350 3.72 -9.33 -5.15
C GLU A 350 5.10 -8.77 -4.79
N GLN A 351 5.48 -8.79 -3.50
CA GLN A 351 6.78 -8.36 -2.98
C GLN A 351 7.17 -6.89 -3.28
N ARG A 352 6.20 -6.01 -3.58
CA ARG A 352 6.44 -4.64 -4.04
C ARG A 352 7.01 -3.68 -3.00
N GLY A 353 6.79 -3.92 -1.71
CA GLY A 353 7.24 -3.01 -0.67
C GLY A 353 7.29 -3.65 0.70
N VAL A 354 7.72 -2.84 1.67
CA VAL A 354 7.78 -3.21 3.08
C VAL A 354 7.06 -2.14 3.88
N TRP A 355 6.03 -2.53 4.66
CA TRP A 355 5.37 -1.59 5.55
C TRP A 355 6.18 -1.42 6.83
N CYS A 356 6.86 -0.27 6.98
CA CYS A 356 7.84 -0.03 8.04
C CYS A 356 7.29 -0.24 9.46
N GLU A 357 5.99 -0.04 9.68
CA GLU A 357 5.38 -0.26 10.99
C GLU A 357 5.29 -1.74 11.37
N PHE A 358 5.17 -2.66 10.42
CA PHE A 358 5.17 -4.10 10.67
C PHE A 358 6.56 -4.72 10.54
N ALA A 359 7.40 -4.14 9.68
CA ALA A 359 8.72 -4.64 9.34
C ALA A 359 9.67 -4.75 10.53
N ALA A 360 10.55 -5.75 10.45
CA ALA A 360 11.65 -5.93 11.38
C ALA A 360 12.69 -4.81 11.25
N PRO A 361 13.39 -4.43 12.33
CA PRO A 361 14.41 -3.37 12.29
C PRO A 361 15.52 -3.66 11.26
N GLU A 362 15.85 -4.93 11.02
CA GLU A 362 16.83 -5.35 10.01
C GLU A 362 16.37 -4.97 8.59
N VAL A 363 15.10 -5.23 8.28
CA VAL A 363 14.51 -4.89 6.97
C VAL A 363 14.38 -3.38 6.83
N ASN A 364 13.98 -2.68 7.90
CA ASN A 364 13.90 -1.22 7.91
C ASN A 364 15.27 -0.57 7.66
N ALA A 365 16.34 -1.05 8.31
CA ALA A 365 17.70 -0.53 8.07
C ALA A 365 18.10 -0.64 6.60
N LEU A 366 17.81 -1.78 5.96
CA LEU A 366 18.09 -2.00 4.54
C LEU A 366 17.20 -1.14 3.62
N GLU A 367 15.92 -0.99 3.96
CA GLU A 367 15.01 -0.12 3.20
C GLU A 367 15.40 1.35 3.32
N TYR A 368 15.92 1.80 4.48
CA TYR A 368 16.41 3.16 4.64
C TYR A 368 17.60 3.44 3.72
N VAL A 369 18.58 2.53 3.71
CA VAL A 369 19.72 2.63 2.79
C VAL A 369 19.25 2.62 1.34
N ARG A 370 18.29 1.77 0.98
CA ARG A 370 17.71 1.74 -0.36
C ARG A 370 17.05 3.04 -0.76
N LEU A 371 16.20 3.60 0.11
CA LEU A 371 15.54 4.88 -0.17
C LEU A 371 16.57 5.98 -0.40
N LEU A 372 17.63 6.05 0.42
CA LEU A 372 18.70 7.03 0.25
C LEU A 372 19.55 6.78 -1.01
N ALA A 373 19.74 5.53 -1.42
CA ALA A 373 20.55 5.18 -2.60
C ALA A 373 19.87 5.55 -3.93
N ILE A 374 18.54 5.57 -3.99
CA ILE A 374 17.76 5.86 -5.21
C ILE A 374 17.20 7.29 -5.26
N ASP A 375 17.35 8.05 -4.18
CA ASP A 375 16.78 9.39 -4.10
C ASP A 375 17.62 10.40 -4.93
N GLU A 376 16.93 11.18 -5.76
CA GLU A 376 17.53 12.16 -6.67
C GLU A 376 17.56 13.59 -6.09
N GLU A 377 16.92 13.83 -4.94
CA GLU A 377 16.78 15.15 -4.31
C GLU A 377 17.82 15.41 -3.21
N ILE A 378 18.43 14.36 -2.64
CA ILE A 378 19.52 14.47 -1.67
C ILE A 378 20.90 14.68 -2.34
N PRO A 379 21.95 15.13 -1.61
CA PRO A 379 23.28 15.32 -2.18
C PRO A 379 23.84 14.03 -2.80
N LEU A 380 24.42 14.13 -4.00
CA LEU A 380 24.93 12.98 -4.78
C LEU A 380 25.95 12.12 -3.99
N GLU A 381 26.82 12.75 -3.22
CA GLU A 381 27.80 12.07 -2.38
C GLU A 381 27.15 11.16 -1.32
N VAL A 382 25.95 11.52 -0.86
CA VAL A 382 25.17 10.75 0.10
C VAL A 382 24.51 9.57 -0.58
N SER A 383 23.84 9.77 -1.72
CA SER A 383 23.22 8.67 -2.46
C SER A 383 24.26 7.65 -2.96
N GLU A 384 25.41 8.11 -3.47
CA GLU A 384 26.54 7.23 -3.85
C GLU A 384 27.08 6.42 -2.67
N LYS A 385 27.19 7.01 -1.47
CA LYS A 385 27.61 6.29 -0.26
C LYS A 385 26.68 5.10 0.03
N TYR A 386 25.36 5.32 0.01
CA TYR A 386 24.39 4.27 0.31
C TYR A 386 24.24 3.25 -0.81
N ALA A 387 24.37 3.68 -2.07
CA ALA A 387 24.45 2.77 -3.21
C ALA A 387 25.64 1.80 -3.07
N ASN A 388 26.81 2.29 -2.65
CA ASN A 388 27.98 1.44 -2.42
C ASN A 388 27.75 0.40 -1.30
N ILE A 389 27.07 0.77 -0.21
CA ILE A 389 26.70 -0.16 0.87
C ILE A 389 25.78 -1.27 0.33
N LEU A 390 24.78 -0.92 -0.48
CA LEU A 390 23.91 -1.93 -1.11
C LEU A 390 24.66 -2.82 -2.08
N THR A 391 25.50 -2.26 -2.93
CA THR A 391 26.30 -3.02 -3.91
C THR A 391 27.23 -4.02 -3.24
N GLU A 392 27.76 -3.71 -2.06
CA GLU A 392 28.55 -4.66 -1.28
C GLU A 392 27.72 -5.87 -0.78
N MET A 393 26.45 -5.65 -0.42
CA MET A 393 25.56 -6.71 0.08
C MET A 393 24.84 -7.48 -1.03
N LEU A 394 24.44 -6.79 -2.09
CA LEU A 394 23.64 -7.30 -3.20
C LEU A 394 24.08 -6.62 -4.51
N PRO A 395 25.15 -7.12 -5.16
CA PRO A 395 25.57 -6.60 -6.46
C PRO A 395 24.45 -6.70 -7.50
N GLY A 396 24.20 -5.61 -8.23
CA GLY A 396 23.15 -5.53 -9.26
C GLY A 396 21.73 -5.34 -8.71
N TRP A 397 21.60 -4.85 -7.47
CA TRP A 397 20.31 -4.54 -6.85
C TRP A 397 19.49 -3.52 -7.66
N GLU A 398 20.16 -2.65 -8.43
CA GLU A 398 19.56 -1.64 -9.30
C GLU A 398 18.65 -2.31 -10.35
N GLU A 399 19.07 -3.43 -10.93
CA GLU A 399 18.28 -4.16 -11.93
C GLU A 399 16.97 -4.74 -11.36
N MET A 400 16.89 -4.93 -10.04
CA MET A 400 15.69 -5.40 -9.37
C MET A 400 14.66 -4.28 -9.22
N GLY A 401 15.14 -3.06 -8.90
CA GLY A 401 14.33 -1.88 -8.69
C GLY A 401 13.94 -1.18 -9.99
N GLU A 402 14.88 -1.01 -10.91
CA GLU A 402 14.72 -0.27 -12.15
C GLU A 402 13.82 -0.98 -13.17
N GLY A 403 13.16 -0.17 -14.00
CA GLY A 403 12.39 -0.64 -15.13
C GLY A 403 11.06 -1.33 -14.82
N GLU A 404 10.26 -1.42 -15.87
CA GLU A 404 8.93 -2.05 -15.89
C GLU A 404 8.97 -3.48 -16.45
N GLU A 405 10.10 -3.87 -17.06
CA GLU A 405 10.25 -5.14 -17.75
C GLU A 405 10.33 -6.29 -16.76
N TYR A 406 9.56 -7.34 -17.04
CA TYR A 406 9.63 -8.56 -16.25
C TYR A 406 10.84 -9.39 -16.67
N ARG A 407 11.75 -9.61 -15.72
CA ARG A 407 12.83 -10.61 -15.79
C ARG A 407 12.75 -11.50 -14.57
N TRP A 408 12.56 -12.81 -14.75
CA TRP A 408 12.45 -13.72 -13.61
C TRP A 408 13.70 -13.60 -12.70
N PRO A 409 13.59 -13.05 -11.49
CA PRO A 409 14.79 -12.67 -10.73
C PRO A 409 15.41 -13.86 -9.97
N SER A 410 14.83 -15.06 -10.05
CA SER A 410 15.15 -16.26 -9.25
C SER A 410 15.02 -16.11 -7.72
N LYS A 411 15.23 -14.91 -7.16
CA LYS A 411 15.27 -14.59 -5.71
C LYS A 411 14.26 -13.52 -5.26
N GLY A 412 13.28 -13.19 -6.09
CA GLY A 412 12.29 -12.12 -5.81
C GLY A 412 12.75 -10.72 -6.24
N TYR A 413 11.90 -9.72 -6.03
CA TYR A 413 12.18 -8.31 -6.40
C TYR A 413 12.40 -7.39 -5.18
N ASN A 414 12.16 -7.88 -3.97
CA ASN A 414 12.30 -7.06 -2.77
C ASN A 414 13.77 -6.98 -2.34
N VAL A 415 14.41 -5.86 -2.66
CA VAL A 415 15.85 -5.62 -2.40
C VAL A 415 16.23 -5.82 -0.93
N PRO A 416 15.56 -5.19 0.06
CA PRO A 416 15.86 -5.45 1.48
C PRO A 416 15.85 -6.93 1.84
N TRP A 417 14.85 -7.68 1.40
CA TRP A 417 14.74 -9.11 1.72
C TRP A 417 15.76 -9.97 0.97
N ALA A 418 16.14 -9.57 -0.24
CA ALA A 418 17.17 -10.26 -1.03
C ALA A 418 18.59 -10.07 -0.46
N CYS A 419 18.83 -9.00 0.30
CA CYS A 419 20.07 -8.79 1.05
C CYS A 419 20.20 -9.73 2.27
N LEU A 420 19.09 -10.30 2.76
CA LEU A 420 19.05 -11.13 3.96
C LEU A 420 19.35 -12.61 3.64
N THR A 421 20.00 -13.29 4.58
CA THR A 421 20.15 -14.76 4.51
C THR A 421 18.84 -15.45 4.87
N PRO A 422 18.65 -16.74 4.53
CA PRO A 422 17.43 -17.47 4.89
C PRO A 422 17.09 -17.42 6.38
N THR A 423 18.09 -17.47 7.27
CA THR A 423 17.87 -17.38 8.72
C THR A 423 17.38 -15.98 9.13
N GLU A 424 17.98 -14.93 8.57
CA GLU A 424 17.57 -13.54 8.82
C GLU A 424 16.14 -13.28 8.30
N GLN A 425 15.80 -13.81 7.12
CA GLN A 425 14.45 -13.72 6.57
C GLN A 425 13.42 -14.33 7.51
N GLU A 426 13.66 -15.56 8.02
CA GLU A 426 12.75 -16.19 8.98
C GLU A 426 12.63 -15.38 10.27
N ALA A 427 13.74 -14.87 10.81
CA ALA A 427 13.72 -14.01 12.00
C ALA A 427 12.93 -12.70 11.76
N CYS A 428 12.93 -12.17 10.54
CA CYS A 428 12.13 -11.00 10.16
C CYS A 428 10.64 -11.35 9.99
N GLU A 429 10.31 -12.51 9.42
CA GLU A 429 8.93 -13.03 9.35
C GLU A 429 8.35 -13.26 10.75
N VAL A 430 9.14 -13.80 11.68
CA VAL A 430 8.76 -13.97 13.09
C VAL A 430 8.45 -12.62 13.74
N TYR A 431 9.26 -11.59 13.48
CA TYR A 431 8.99 -10.24 13.99
C TYR A 431 7.64 -9.72 13.48
N MET A 432 7.40 -9.79 12.16
CA MET A 432 6.13 -9.34 11.58
C MET A 432 4.95 -10.16 12.12
N LEU A 433 5.11 -11.47 12.27
CA LEU A 433 4.11 -12.34 12.87
C LEU A 433 3.80 -11.89 14.29
N GLY A 434 4.80 -11.60 15.11
CA GLY A 434 4.60 -11.04 16.46
C GLY A 434 3.76 -9.76 16.46
N ARG A 435 3.99 -8.85 15.50
CA ARG A 435 3.17 -7.63 15.34
C ARG A 435 1.73 -7.93 14.90
N VAL A 436 1.54 -8.89 14.02
CA VAL A 436 0.20 -9.36 13.61
C VAL A 436 -0.54 -10.05 14.76
N LEU A 437 0.13 -10.92 15.52
CA LEU A 437 -0.43 -11.56 16.71
C LEU A 437 -0.90 -10.52 17.73
N TRP A 438 -0.08 -9.50 18.00
CA TRP A 438 -0.48 -8.37 18.84
C TRP A 438 -1.77 -7.70 18.33
N CYS A 439 -1.85 -7.42 17.03
CA CYS A 439 -3.06 -6.81 16.45
C CYS A 439 -4.28 -7.71 16.61
N ILE A 440 -4.11 -9.04 16.49
CA ILE A 440 -5.18 -10.02 16.67
C ILE A 440 -5.69 -10.01 18.12
N PHE A 441 -4.81 -10.19 19.10
CA PHE A 441 -5.20 -10.31 20.51
C PHE A 441 -5.65 -8.98 21.15
N GLU A 442 -5.16 -7.85 20.67
CA GLU A 442 -5.66 -6.52 21.09
C GLU A 442 -6.87 -6.05 20.27
N GLY A 443 -7.18 -6.70 19.15
CA GLY A 443 -8.29 -6.32 18.27
C GLY A 443 -8.08 -4.98 17.55
N ASN A 444 -6.84 -4.66 17.19
CA ASN A 444 -6.47 -3.41 16.51
C ASN A 444 -6.21 -3.63 15.01
N SER A 445 -6.46 -2.60 14.20
CA SER A 445 -6.22 -2.67 12.74
C SER A 445 -4.74 -2.65 12.37
N ALA A 446 -3.91 -2.02 13.21
CA ALA A 446 -2.48 -1.85 13.00
C ALA A 446 -1.76 -1.63 14.35
N PRO A 447 -0.43 -1.78 14.39
CA PRO A 447 0.36 -1.58 15.61
C PRO A 447 0.44 -0.13 16.10
N GLN A 448 0.34 0.85 15.20
CA GLN A 448 0.44 2.26 15.50
C GLN A 448 -0.80 2.99 14.99
N ARG A 449 -1.21 4.06 15.67
CA ARG A 449 -2.34 4.89 15.22
C ARG A 449 -1.85 6.01 14.32
N ALA A 450 -2.79 6.61 13.58
CA ALA A 450 -2.53 7.80 12.79
C ALA A 450 -1.35 7.62 11.82
N ALA A 451 -1.28 6.45 11.18
CA ALA A 451 -0.36 6.19 10.09
C ALA A 451 -0.47 7.32 9.06
N VAL A 452 0.68 7.78 8.56
CA VAL A 452 0.71 8.96 7.69
C VAL A 452 0.06 8.66 6.34
N TRP A 453 0.31 7.46 5.84
CA TRP A 453 -0.11 6.97 4.53
C TRP A 453 -1.60 6.63 4.44
N LEU A 454 -2.21 6.28 5.57
CA LEU A 454 -3.55 5.72 5.61
C LEU A 454 -4.26 6.10 6.91
N SER A 455 -5.54 6.46 6.78
CA SER A 455 -6.47 6.48 7.91
C SER A 455 -7.23 5.17 7.96
N TYR A 456 -7.06 4.43 9.05
CA TYR A 456 -7.86 3.24 9.28
C TYR A 456 -9.32 3.62 9.53
N ARG A 457 -10.24 2.70 9.22
CA ARG A 457 -11.66 2.90 9.59
C ARG A 457 -11.83 2.93 11.12
N TRP A 458 -11.03 2.13 11.79
CA TRP A 458 -10.96 2.01 13.24
C TRP A 458 -9.51 2.24 13.65
N GLU A 459 -9.17 3.47 14.01
CA GLU A 459 -7.82 3.77 14.48
C GLU A 459 -7.53 3.03 15.81
N PRO A 460 -6.33 2.43 15.98
CA PRO A 460 -5.96 1.74 17.20
C PRO A 460 -6.10 2.62 18.45
N GLN A 461 -6.72 2.07 19.50
CA GLN A 461 -6.87 2.75 20.79
C GLN A 461 -5.66 2.54 21.69
N VAL A 462 -5.01 1.39 21.53
CA VAL A 462 -3.76 1.00 22.16
C VAL A 462 -2.74 0.92 21.04
N GLU A 463 -1.51 1.33 21.32
CA GLU A 463 -0.39 1.22 20.38
C GLU A 463 0.61 0.20 20.90
N PHE A 464 1.21 -0.56 19.99
CA PHE A 464 2.28 -1.49 20.30
C PHE A 464 3.48 -0.73 20.90
N PRO A 465 4.11 -1.22 21.99
CA PRO A 465 3.98 -2.54 22.61
C PRO A 465 3.03 -2.60 23.82
N GLY A 466 2.09 -1.66 23.96
CA GLY A 466 1.11 -1.71 25.05
C GLY A 466 0.17 -2.90 24.91
N TYR A 467 -0.22 -3.51 26.04
CA TYR A 467 -1.19 -4.60 26.09
C TYR A 467 -2.35 -4.24 27.00
N THR A 468 -3.56 -4.61 26.62
CA THR A 468 -4.76 -4.46 27.44
C THR A 468 -5.45 -5.81 27.64
N THR A 469 -5.72 -6.55 26.57
CA THR A 469 -6.54 -7.77 26.59
C THR A 469 -5.74 -9.05 26.34
N THR A 470 -4.57 -8.96 25.71
CA THR A 470 -3.77 -10.14 25.34
C THR A 470 -3.47 -11.02 26.56
N PRO A 471 -3.64 -12.35 26.51
CA PRO A 471 -3.26 -13.26 27.60
C PRO A 471 -1.75 -13.28 27.86
N GLU A 472 -1.35 -13.50 29.12
CA GLU A 472 0.07 -13.43 29.52
C GLU A 472 1.00 -14.35 28.68
N PRO A 473 0.67 -15.63 28.41
CA PRO A 473 1.55 -16.47 27.59
C PRO A 473 1.76 -15.90 26.18
N MET A 474 0.71 -15.32 25.59
CA MET A 474 0.79 -14.68 24.28
C MET A 474 1.58 -13.36 24.33
N ARG A 475 1.52 -12.59 25.42
CA ARG A 475 2.39 -11.41 25.60
C ARG A 475 3.87 -11.80 25.59
N HIS A 476 4.23 -12.82 26.36
CA HIS A 476 5.62 -13.32 26.41
C HIS A 476 6.10 -13.81 25.04
N LEU A 477 5.26 -14.53 24.30
CA LEU A 477 5.57 -14.96 22.94
C LEU A 477 5.78 -13.75 22.00
N ILE A 478 4.83 -12.81 21.97
CA ILE A 478 4.91 -11.60 21.14
C ILE A 478 6.16 -10.79 21.46
N ASP A 479 6.49 -10.61 22.73
CA ASP A 479 7.68 -9.87 23.16
C ASP A 479 8.99 -10.55 22.71
N ARG A 480 9.03 -11.89 22.67
CA ARG A 480 10.18 -12.64 22.15
C ARG A 480 10.25 -12.60 20.62
N CYS A 481 9.12 -12.72 19.93
CA CYS A 481 9.05 -12.56 18.48
C CYS A 481 9.53 -11.17 18.04
N THR A 482 9.23 -10.14 18.82
CA THR A 482 9.52 -8.73 18.51
C THR A 482 10.79 -8.19 19.20
N ARG A 483 11.71 -9.07 19.61
CA ARG A 483 13.03 -8.64 20.11
C ARG A 483 13.75 -7.78 19.09
N GLY A 484 14.41 -6.73 19.56
CA GLY A 484 15.03 -5.71 18.71
C GLY A 484 14.11 -4.54 18.34
N ARG A 485 12.82 -4.57 18.72
CA ARG A 485 11.89 -3.45 18.46
C ARG A 485 12.46 -2.11 18.96
N GLN A 486 12.33 -1.09 18.12
CA GLN A 486 12.69 0.30 18.44
C GLN A 486 11.46 1.20 18.36
N ALA A 487 11.50 2.34 19.05
CA ALA A 487 10.44 3.34 18.94
C ALA A 487 10.61 4.11 17.62
N GLY A 488 9.66 3.94 16.70
CA GLY A 488 9.66 4.66 15.43
C GLY A 488 9.35 6.15 15.56
N LEU A 489 9.50 6.88 14.46
CA LEU A 489 9.20 8.31 14.33
C LEU A 489 7.79 8.67 14.81
N SER A 490 6.83 7.75 14.68
CA SER A 490 5.44 7.94 15.12
C SER A 490 5.31 8.32 16.60
N ARG A 491 6.32 8.01 17.44
CA ARG A 491 6.39 8.44 18.84
C ARG A 491 6.59 9.95 19.01
N LEU A 492 7.17 10.61 18.01
CA LEU A 492 7.49 12.03 18.04
C LEU A 492 6.58 12.84 17.13
N ILE A 493 6.22 12.30 15.97
CA ILE A 493 5.43 12.97 14.94
C ILE A 493 4.23 12.11 14.60
N VAL A 494 3.04 12.68 14.62
CA VAL A 494 1.80 11.99 14.27
C VAL A 494 1.02 12.78 13.24
N ARG A 495 0.16 12.09 12.50
CA ARG A 495 -0.81 12.73 11.65
C ARG A 495 -2.00 13.23 12.47
N GLU A 496 -2.27 14.52 12.38
CA GLU A 496 -3.52 15.14 12.84
C GLU A 496 -4.29 15.66 11.64
N ARG A 497 -5.32 14.91 11.22
CA ARG A 497 -6.10 15.18 9.99
C ARG A 497 -5.17 15.28 8.77
N ASN A 498 -5.07 16.46 8.18
CA ASN A 498 -4.26 16.78 6.99
C ASN A 498 -2.88 17.36 7.32
N GLN A 499 -2.42 17.25 8.57
CA GLN A 499 -1.16 17.82 9.01
C GLN A 499 -0.31 16.80 9.77
N LEU A 500 1.01 16.97 9.69
CA LEU A 500 1.98 16.37 10.60
C LEU A 500 2.22 17.34 11.76
N VAL A 501 2.11 16.82 12.98
CA VAL A 501 2.28 17.57 14.22
C VAL A 501 3.18 16.80 15.19
N LEU A 502 3.86 17.53 16.08
CA LEU A 502 4.55 16.92 17.21
C LEU A 502 3.55 16.25 18.15
N ARG A 503 3.79 14.99 18.52
CA ARG A 503 2.89 14.17 19.33
C ARG A 503 2.54 14.83 20.67
N GLN A 504 3.49 15.53 21.29
CA GLN A 504 3.26 16.27 22.55
C GLN A 504 2.31 17.48 22.41
N TYR A 505 2.10 17.97 21.19
CA TYR A 505 1.26 19.12 20.86
C TYR A 505 -0.01 18.73 20.08
N GLU A 506 -0.30 17.43 19.96
CA GLU A 506 -1.52 16.93 19.33
C GLU A 506 -2.76 17.60 19.95
N LYS A 507 -3.69 18.07 19.11
CA LYS A 507 -4.93 18.80 19.50
C LYS A 507 -4.72 20.14 20.19
N THR A 508 -3.49 20.65 20.25
CA THR A 508 -3.21 21.96 20.88
C THR A 508 -3.04 23.10 19.89
N GLY A 509 -2.78 22.79 18.61
CA GLY A 509 -2.46 23.78 17.58
C GLY A 509 -1.11 24.48 17.74
N ARG A 510 -0.25 24.01 18.65
CA ARG A 510 1.06 24.64 18.97
C ARG A 510 2.24 24.12 18.15
N SER A 511 2.06 23.04 17.39
CA SER A 511 3.14 22.45 16.58
C SER A 511 3.43 23.30 15.36
N THR A 512 4.69 23.69 15.14
CA THR A 512 5.09 24.39 13.91
C THR A 512 5.70 23.44 12.87
N PRO A 513 5.67 23.78 11.56
CA PRO A 513 6.35 22.99 10.53
C PRO A 513 7.86 22.84 10.76
N GLU A 514 8.54 23.88 11.23
CA GLU A 514 9.98 23.91 11.46
C GLU A 514 10.34 22.95 12.60
N GLU A 515 9.58 22.95 13.69
CA GLU A 515 9.77 22.02 14.80
C GLU A 515 9.56 20.57 14.38
N VAL A 516 8.56 20.29 13.54
CA VAL A 516 8.29 18.96 12.98
C VAL A 516 9.45 18.49 12.12
N GLN A 517 9.93 19.33 11.20
CA GLN A 517 11.03 18.99 10.31
C GLN A 517 12.36 18.82 11.06
N GLN A 518 12.65 19.70 12.02
CA GLN A 518 13.85 19.58 12.87
C GLN A 518 13.81 18.30 13.69
N THR A 519 12.67 17.98 14.29
CA THR A 519 12.50 16.73 15.06
C THR A 519 12.69 15.49 14.17
N ALA A 520 12.16 15.52 12.95
CA ALA A 520 12.36 14.43 11.99
C ALA A 520 13.83 14.29 11.58
N ARG A 521 14.51 15.40 11.24
CA ARG A 521 15.94 15.40 10.93
C ARG A 521 16.75 14.77 12.06
N ASP A 522 16.56 15.26 13.29
CA ASP A 522 17.32 14.78 14.45
C ASP A 522 17.08 13.30 14.75
N TRP A 523 15.86 12.82 14.52
CA TRP A 523 15.52 11.40 14.68
C TRP A 523 16.15 10.56 13.56
N TRP A 524 15.96 10.96 12.30
CA TRP A 524 16.49 10.23 11.14
C TRP A 524 18.01 10.19 11.11
N SER A 525 18.71 11.27 11.48
CA SER A 525 20.17 11.24 11.57
C SER A 525 20.66 10.17 12.55
N LYS A 526 19.98 10.01 13.69
CA LYS A 526 20.31 8.96 14.67
C LYS A 526 19.95 7.56 14.17
N GLU A 527 18.78 7.42 13.56
CA GLU A 527 18.29 6.13 13.05
C GLU A 527 19.16 5.61 11.90
N ILE A 528 19.55 6.49 10.98
CA ILE A 528 20.45 6.18 9.88
C ILE A 528 21.84 5.82 10.40
N GLN A 529 22.37 6.58 11.37
CA GLN A 529 23.65 6.24 11.99
C GLN A 529 23.62 4.85 12.63
N ALA A 530 22.55 4.53 13.40
CA ALA A 530 22.40 3.21 14.00
C ALA A 530 22.28 2.10 12.94
N SER A 531 21.58 2.38 11.84
CA SER A 531 21.44 1.47 10.70
C SER A 531 22.79 1.22 10.02
N GLU A 532 23.60 2.25 9.81
CA GLU A 532 24.97 2.14 9.26
C GLU A 532 25.88 1.32 10.18
N GLU A 533 25.85 1.57 11.48
CA GLU A 533 26.65 0.83 12.45
C GLU A 533 26.27 -0.65 12.47
N TRP A 534 24.96 -0.95 12.45
CA TRP A 534 24.47 -2.34 12.40
C TRP A 534 24.84 -3.03 11.08
N LEU A 535 24.64 -2.36 9.94
CA LEU A 535 24.99 -2.90 8.62
C LEU A 535 26.50 -3.12 8.47
N GLY A 536 27.32 -2.20 8.99
CA GLY A 536 28.78 -2.35 9.00
C GLY A 536 29.24 -3.56 9.82
N GLN A 537 28.67 -3.75 11.02
CA GLN A 537 28.91 -4.95 11.83
C GLN A 537 28.46 -6.23 11.13
N ARG A 538 27.30 -6.19 10.45
CA ARG A 538 26.80 -7.30 9.66
C ARG A 538 27.73 -7.66 8.52
N ILE A 539 28.12 -6.69 7.69
CA ILE A 539 29.00 -6.90 6.54
C ILE A 539 30.33 -7.51 6.98
N GLU A 540 30.98 -6.95 8.01
CA GLU A 540 32.25 -7.46 8.52
C GLU A 540 32.09 -8.84 9.21
N GLY A 541 31.02 -9.00 9.98
CA GLY A 541 30.68 -10.27 10.61
C GLY A 541 30.46 -11.38 9.58
N MET A 542 29.80 -11.07 8.46
CA MET A 542 29.55 -12.02 7.37
C MET A 542 30.86 -12.41 6.67
N LYS A 543 31.77 -11.45 6.42
CA LYS A 543 33.10 -11.72 5.84
C LYS A 543 33.96 -12.61 6.74
N THR A 544 33.90 -12.38 8.05
CA THR A 544 34.70 -13.13 9.05
C THR A 544 34.04 -14.43 9.51
N GLY A 545 32.78 -14.68 9.13
CA GLY A 545 31.99 -15.82 9.62
C GLY A 545 31.58 -15.72 11.09
N SER A 546 31.66 -14.52 11.69
CA SER A 546 31.30 -14.25 13.08
C SER A 546 29.88 -13.68 13.26
N TRP A 547 29.19 -13.37 12.16
CA TRP A 547 27.84 -12.83 12.21
C TRP A 547 26.83 -13.84 12.77
N LYS A 548 26.05 -13.37 13.74
CA LYS A 548 24.90 -14.10 14.26
C LYS A 548 23.67 -13.69 13.46
N GLU A 549 23.30 -14.53 12.49
CA GLU A 549 22.17 -14.26 11.59
C GLU A 549 20.86 -14.00 12.35
N ASN A 550 20.55 -14.78 13.40
CA ASN A 550 19.47 -14.46 14.32
C ASN A 550 19.95 -13.50 15.42
N TYR A 551 20.28 -12.27 15.02
CA TYR A 551 20.96 -11.27 15.86
C TYR A 551 20.24 -11.02 17.19
N TYR A 552 18.89 -10.98 17.18
CA TYR A 552 18.05 -10.68 18.33
C TYR A 552 17.53 -11.91 19.10
N ASP A 553 18.00 -13.12 18.79
CA ASP A 553 17.53 -14.38 19.41
C ASP A 553 16.00 -14.52 19.40
N ARG A 554 15.38 -14.29 18.23
CA ARG A 554 13.95 -14.54 18.06
C ARG A 554 13.70 -16.05 17.95
N PRO A 555 12.53 -16.56 18.40
CA PRO A 555 12.15 -17.94 18.13
C PRO A 555 12.04 -18.18 16.61
N THR A 556 12.15 -19.44 16.19
CA THR A 556 11.82 -19.88 14.83
C THR A 556 10.31 -19.90 14.62
N LEU A 557 9.84 -19.89 13.36
CA LEU A 557 8.40 -19.99 13.08
C LEU A 557 7.79 -21.29 13.62
N LYS A 558 8.56 -22.38 13.66
CA LYS A 558 8.13 -23.66 14.23
C LYS A 558 7.95 -23.59 15.75
N GLU A 559 8.85 -22.91 16.45
CA GLU A 559 8.72 -22.69 17.90
C GLU A 559 7.51 -21.79 18.20
N VAL A 560 7.30 -20.73 17.41
CA VAL A 560 6.11 -19.88 17.54
C VAL A 560 4.82 -20.68 17.36
N LEU A 561 4.75 -21.51 16.30
CA LEU A 561 3.59 -22.38 16.07
C LEU A 561 3.33 -23.32 17.25
N ALA A 562 4.38 -24.02 17.72
CA ALA A 562 4.27 -24.97 18.83
C ALA A 562 3.81 -24.30 20.14
N GLU A 563 4.25 -23.07 20.42
CA GLU A 563 3.82 -22.34 21.62
C GLU A 563 2.37 -21.85 21.54
N ILE A 564 1.88 -21.48 20.35
CA ILE A 564 0.46 -21.16 20.16
C ILE A 564 -0.40 -22.44 20.32
N GLU A 565 0.08 -23.59 19.83
CA GLU A 565 -0.58 -24.89 20.04
C GLU A 565 -0.64 -25.27 21.51
N ALA A 566 0.46 -25.11 22.25
CA ALA A 566 0.50 -25.34 23.69
C ALA A 566 -0.48 -24.43 24.43
N PHE A 567 -0.52 -23.14 24.07
CA PHE A 567 -1.47 -22.19 24.65
C PHE A 567 -2.93 -22.59 24.40
N ARG A 568 -3.28 -23.02 23.17
CA ARG A 568 -4.61 -23.53 22.84
C ARG A 568 -4.99 -24.69 23.75
N ASP A 569 -4.10 -25.66 23.90
CA ASP A 569 -4.34 -26.90 24.63
C ASP A 569 -4.47 -26.64 26.14
N GLU A 570 -3.59 -25.81 26.71
CA GLU A 570 -3.62 -25.41 28.12
C GLU A 570 -4.86 -24.59 28.46
N ALA A 571 -5.30 -23.71 27.56
CA ALA A 571 -6.50 -22.91 27.72
C ALA A 571 -7.80 -23.68 27.39
N GLY A 572 -7.71 -24.94 26.91
CA GLY A 572 -8.87 -25.77 26.57
C GLY A 572 -9.71 -25.21 25.41
N LEU A 573 -9.08 -24.47 24.49
CA LEU A 573 -9.76 -23.80 23.39
C LEU A 573 -10.09 -24.79 22.26
N LYS A 574 -11.35 -24.79 21.82
CA LYS A 574 -11.78 -25.53 20.63
C LYS A 574 -11.74 -24.59 19.43
N VAL A 575 -10.79 -24.81 18.52
CA VAL A 575 -10.49 -23.95 17.36
C VAL A 575 -10.63 -24.68 16.04
#